data_AF-A0AAN4Z4Q9-F1
#
_entry.id   AF-A0AAN4Z4Q9-F1
#
_cell.length_a   1.000
_cell.length_b   1.000
_cell.length_c   1.000
_cell.angle_alpha   90.00
_cell.angle_beta   90.00
_cell.angle_gamma   90.00
#
_symmetry.space_group_name_H-M   'P 1'
#
loop_
_entity.id
_entity.type
_entity.pdbx_description
1 polymer ?
#
loop_
_entity_poly.entity_id
_entity_poly.type
_entity_poly.pdbx_seq_one_letter_code
_entity_poly.pdbx_strand_id
1 'polypeptide(L)'
;NDIVNNVAAFTCDDGCQVFVDGWNDNLTITQNGKFIASFTDISGTQPNKPVGLMIAKGTNYKVQAEGPYTNFVMWVVNSKAANFGLGVAAPQGTKGIQFIGTGRYATLLSSFNMLEYHSWTGTFPAGYPKIYTMGYDSVADTRCRPVYEGRSQYNVEQSRPVIVAPIVTVDFGYSGTHSVQANQGDGTKGTFKSSVSSTV
;
A
#
# COMPACT_ATOMS: atom_id res chain seq x y z
N ASN A 1 5.51 14.45 7.32
CA ASN A 1 6.06 14.98 6.07
C ASN A 1 7.54 14.78 6.21
N ASP A 2 8.04 13.67 5.68
CA ASP A 2 9.27 13.04 6.18
C ASP A 2 10.48 13.44 5.33
N ILE A 3 10.24 14.18 4.25
CA ILE A 3 11.24 14.96 3.56
C ILE A 3 11.60 16.18 4.42
N VAL A 4 12.80 16.16 5.00
CA VAL A 4 13.38 17.28 5.76
C VAL A 4 14.42 17.98 4.90
N ASN A 5 14.32 19.31 4.75
CA ASN A 5 15.17 20.09 3.84
C ASN A 5 15.17 19.53 2.40
N ASN A 6 14.00 19.12 1.90
CA ASN A 6 13.83 18.53 0.57
C ASN A 6 14.58 17.20 0.37
N VAL A 7 14.94 16.49 1.45
CA VAL A 7 15.60 15.19 1.38
C VAL A 7 15.01 14.19 2.39
N ALA A 8 14.84 12.93 1.96
CA ALA A 8 14.61 11.79 2.85
C ALA A 8 15.58 10.65 2.50
N ALA A 9 16.32 10.12 3.47
CA ALA A 9 17.30 9.06 3.24
C ALA A 9 16.67 7.67 3.41
N PHE A 10 17.16 6.68 2.64
CA PHE A 10 16.82 5.27 2.81
C PHE A 10 18.01 4.37 2.46
N THR A 11 17.94 3.09 2.83
CA THR A 11 18.98 2.10 2.52
C THR A 11 18.42 0.96 1.68
N CYS A 12 19.28 0.38 0.84
CA CYS A 12 18.98 -0.82 0.07
C CYS A 12 20.18 -1.78 0.17
N ASP A 13 20.44 -2.27 1.38
CA ASP A 13 21.66 -3.03 1.72
C ASP A 13 21.82 -4.36 0.98
N ASP A 14 20.72 -4.91 0.45
CA ASP A 14 20.69 -6.13 -0.36
C ASP A 14 20.17 -5.89 -1.78
N GLY A 15 19.98 -4.62 -2.15
CA GLY A 15 19.11 -4.22 -3.25
C GLY A 15 17.65 -4.18 -2.81
N CYS A 16 16.83 -3.48 -3.57
CA CYS A 16 15.44 -3.27 -3.21
C CYS A 16 14.58 -3.05 -4.45
N GLN A 17 13.27 -3.20 -4.26
CA GLN A 17 12.24 -2.76 -5.19
C GLN A 17 11.52 -1.57 -4.58
N VAL A 18 11.38 -0.48 -5.34
CA VAL A 18 10.74 0.75 -4.86
C VAL A 18 9.42 0.94 -5.58
N PHE A 19 8.39 1.27 -4.81
CA PHE A 19 7.07 1.64 -5.28
C PHE A 19 6.71 3.04 -4.81
N VAL A 20 5.94 3.76 -5.61
CA VAL A 20 5.41 5.08 -5.29
C VAL A 20 3.94 5.16 -5.67
N ASP A 21 3.21 6.07 -5.06
CA ASP A 21 1.77 6.24 -5.27
C ASP A 21 1.39 7.42 -6.15
N GLY A 22 2.35 8.03 -6.86
CA GLY A 22 2.09 9.18 -7.72
C GLY A 22 3.20 9.44 -8.73
N TRP A 23 2.82 10.10 -9.82
CA TRP A 23 3.74 10.64 -10.82
C TRP A 23 4.22 12.03 -10.42
N ASN A 24 5.53 12.20 -10.31
CA ASN A 24 6.13 13.48 -9.98
C ASN A 24 7.60 13.55 -10.44
N ASP A 25 7.88 14.32 -11.48
CA ASP A 25 9.25 14.51 -11.97
C ASP A 25 10.12 15.37 -11.03
N ASN A 26 9.51 16.11 -10.10
CA ASN A 26 10.25 16.87 -9.09
C ASN A 26 10.69 16.00 -7.90
N LEU A 27 10.25 14.74 -7.81
CA LEU A 27 10.68 13.78 -6.80
C LEU A 27 11.62 12.77 -7.43
N THR A 28 12.90 12.83 -7.07
CA THR A 28 13.95 12.00 -7.64
C THR A 28 14.60 11.12 -6.59
N ILE A 29 15.01 9.92 -6.99
CA ILE A 29 15.92 9.07 -6.21
C ILE A 29 17.32 9.35 -6.68
N THR A 30 18.21 9.64 -5.74
CA THR A 30 19.65 9.79 -6.00
C THR A 30 20.46 8.88 -5.10
N GLN A 31 21.67 8.55 -5.55
CA GLN A 31 22.67 7.84 -4.76
C GLN A 31 23.99 8.61 -4.84
N ASN A 32 24.52 9.03 -3.70
CA ASN A 32 25.75 9.85 -3.65
C ASN A 32 25.70 11.07 -4.59
N GLY A 33 24.52 11.69 -4.72
CA GLY A 33 24.29 12.86 -5.58
C GLY A 33 24.11 12.54 -7.08
N LYS A 34 24.16 11.27 -7.48
CA LYS A 34 23.85 10.84 -8.85
C LYS A 34 22.38 10.46 -8.98
N PHE A 35 21.71 10.99 -9.98
CA PHE A 35 20.34 10.62 -10.34
C PHE A 35 20.22 9.12 -10.66
N ILE A 36 19.17 8.49 -10.13
CA ILE A 36 18.81 7.09 -10.39
C ILE A 36 17.49 7.02 -11.18
N ALA A 37 16.44 7.68 -10.69
CA ALA A 37 15.11 7.67 -11.30
C ALA A 37 14.21 8.78 -10.72
N SER A 38 13.20 9.23 -11.46
CA SER A 38 12.10 10.04 -10.94
C SER A 38 10.92 9.16 -10.47
N PHE A 39 9.94 9.74 -9.78
CA PHE A 39 8.72 9.00 -9.43
C PHE A 39 7.88 8.60 -10.65
N THR A 40 7.99 9.36 -11.74
CA THR A 40 7.40 9.00 -13.04
C THR A 40 8.06 7.76 -13.61
N ASP A 41 9.39 7.66 -13.55
CA ASP A 41 10.14 6.47 -13.99
C ASP A 41 9.74 5.23 -13.17
N ILE A 42 9.60 5.38 -11.85
CA ILE A 42 9.25 4.28 -10.93
C ILE A 42 7.84 3.74 -11.20
N SER A 43 6.88 4.65 -11.41
CA SER A 43 5.48 4.27 -11.63
C SER A 43 5.24 3.66 -13.01
N GLY A 44 6.07 4.00 -14.00
CA GLY A 44 5.99 3.50 -15.37
C GLY A 44 4.66 3.88 -16.06
N THR A 45 4.21 3.03 -16.98
CA THR A 45 3.02 3.28 -17.83
C THR A 45 1.69 2.84 -17.20
N GLN A 46 1.73 2.08 -16.11
CA GLN A 46 0.55 1.55 -15.42
C GLN A 46 0.49 2.10 -13.98
N PRO A 47 0.05 3.35 -13.79
CA PRO A 47 0.20 4.04 -12.51
C PRO A 47 -0.56 3.36 -11.37
N ASN A 48 -1.68 2.68 -11.67
CA ASN A 48 -2.49 2.01 -10.65
C ASN A 48 -1.95 0.62 -10.25
N LYS A 49 -0.97 0.09 -10.98
CA LYS A 49 -0.34 -1.22 -10.77
C LYS A 49 1.17 -1.10 -11.05
N PRO A 50 1.90 -0.32 -10.23
CA PRO A 50 3.32 -0.13 -10.46
C PRO A 50 4.06 -1.47 -10.40
N VAL A 51 4.89 -1.74 -11.41
CA VAL A 51 5.82 -2.87 -11.39
C VAL A 51 6.95 -2.63 -10.39
N GLY A 52 7.15 -1.36 -9.99
CA GLY A 52 8.23 -0.93 -9.11
C GLY A 52 9.57 -0.86 -9.83
N LEU A 53 10.49 -0.09 -9.26
CA LEU A 53 11.84 0.05 -9.78
C LEU A 53 12.81 -0.80 -8.96
N MET A 54 13.57 -1.63 -9.66
CA MET A 54 14.69 -2.37 -9.07
C MET A 54 15.88 -1.43 -8.86
N ILE A 55 16.31 -1.28 -7.61
CA ILE A 55 17.49 -0.53 -7.22
C ILE A 55 18.55 -1.50 -6.72
N ALA A 56 19.77 -1.34 -7.23
CA ALA A 56 20.91 -2.16 -6.86
C ALA A 56 21.24 -2.03 -5.36
N LYS A 57 22.06 -2.96 -4.86
CA LYS A 57 22.58 -2.90 -3.51
C LYS A 57 23.41 -1.62 -3.30
N GLY A 58 23.16 -0.91 -2.20
CA GLY A 58 23.97 0.24 -1.80
C GLY A 58 23.44 1.00 -0.58
N THR A 59 24.20 2.01 -0.18
CA THR A 59 23.87 2.95 0.89
C THR A 59 23.74 4.37 0.33
N ASN A 60 23.32 5.31 1.18
CA ASN A 60 23.17 6.73 0.87
C ASN A 60 22.17 7.04 -0.27
N TYR A 61 21.13 6.23 -0.38
CA TYR A 61 20.01 6.58 -1.24
C TYR A 61 19.20 7.71 -0.60
N LYS A 62 18.72 8.61 -1.44
CA LYS A 62 17.92 9.75 -1.03
C LYS A 62 16.76 9.92 -1.99
N VAL A 63 15.58 10.22 -1.46
CA VAL A 63 14.53 10.91 -2.19
C VAL A 63 14.81 12.41 -2.05
N GLN A 64 14.82 13.13 -3.16
CA GLN A 64 15.04 14.57 -3.19
C GLN A 64 13.89 15.27 -3.90
N ALA A 65 13.45 16.39 -3.34
CA ALA A 65 12.51 17.29 -3.99
C ALA A 65 13.26 18.43 -4.68
N GLU A 66 13.21 18.46 -6.01
CA GLU A 66 13.86 19.48 -6.85
C GLU A 66 12.92 20.66 -7.17
N GLY A 67 11.67 20.59 -6.70
CA GLY A 67 10.64 21.61 -6.89
C GLY A 67 9.43 21.35 -6.00
N PRO A 68 8.31 22.07 -6.24
CA PRO A 68 7.05 21.81 -5.54
C PRO A 68 6.60 20.36 -5.71
N TYR A 69 6.13 19.76 -4.62
CA TYR A 69 5.61 18.40 -4.62
C TYR A 69 4.35 18.32 -3.75
N THR A 70 3.50 17.34 -4.06
CA THR A 70 2.33 16.97 -3.23
C THR A 70 2.70 15.85 -2.27
N ASN A 71 1.82 15.57 -1.30
CA ASN A 71 1.96 14.36 -0.49
C ASN A 71 2.11 13.13 -1.38
N PHE A 72 2.99 12.23 -0.97
CA PHE A 72 3.26 10.98 -1.65
C PHE A 72 3.57 9.90 -0.61
N VAL A 73 3.48 8.66 -1.04
CA VAL A 73 3.91 7.46 -0.32
C VAL A 73 4.95 6.77 -1.19
N MET A 74 6.11 6.52 -0.58
CA MET A 74 7.13 5.65 -1.14
C MET A 74 7.24 4.41 -0.27
N TRP A 75 7.29 3.24 -0.88
CA TRP A 75 7.55 1.98 -0.20
C TRP A 75 8.79 1.31 -0.78
N VAL A 76 9.77 1.03 0.07
CA VAL A 76 11.03 0.38 -0.28
C VAL A 76 10.98 -1.04 0.27
N VAL A 77 11.12 -2.02 -0.62
CA VAL A 77 11.05 -3.44 -0.31
C VAL A 77 12.43 -4.06 -0.52
N ASN A 78 13.08 -4.53 0.54
CA ASN A 78 14.39 -5.18 0.44
C ASN A 78 14.30 -6.45 -0.41
N SER A 79 15.33 -6.77 -1.20
CA SER A 79 15.34 -7.95 -2.08
C SER A 79 15.22 -9.31 -1.36
N LYS A 80 15.58 -9.35 -0.08
CA LYS A 80 15.45 -10.52 0.81
C LYS A 80 14.14 -10.52 1.60
N ALA A 81 13.32 -9.47 1.45
CA ALA A 81 12.04 -9.36 2.11
C ALA A 81 11.06 -10.39 1.54
N ALA A 82 10.16 -10.91 2.37
CA ALA A 82 9.30 -12.02 1.97
C ALA A 82 8.19 -11.61 0.97
N ASN A 83 7.98 -10.30 0.80
CA ASN A 83 7.12 -9.68 -0.22
C ASN A 83 7.85 -9.26 -1.50
N PHE A 84 9.15 -9.50 -1.61
CA PHE A 84 9.85 -9.07 -2.80
C PHE A 84 9.21 -9.69 -4.05
N GLY A 85 8.86 -8.86 -5.03
CA GLY A 85 8.15 -9.28 -6.24
C GLY A 85 6.63 -9.50 -6.10
N LEU A 86 6.03 -9.23 -4.93
CA LEU A 86 4.56 -9.24 -4.79
C LEU A 86 3.93 -8.02 -5.48
N GLY A 87 2.72 -8.22 -6.00
CA GLY A 87 1.96 -7.17 -6.69
C GLY A 87 1.55 -6.04 -5.74
N VAL A 88 1.72 -4.81 -6.22
CA VAL A 88 1.36 -3.58 -5.51
C VAL A 88 0.36 -2.79 -6.32
N ALA A 89 -0.66 -2.29 -5.63
CA ALA A 89 -1.62 -1.33 -6.15
C ALA A 89 -1.26 0.06 -5.65
N ALA A 90 -1.34 1.06 -6.53
CA ALA A 90 -1.10 2.45 -6.16
C ALA A 90 -2.04 3.39 -6.93
N PRO A 91 -3.35 3.33 -6.66
CA PRO A 91 -4.35 4.01 -7.45
C PRO A 91 -4.18 5.54 -7.43
N GLN A 92 -4.35 6.15 -8.60
CA GLN A 92 -4.28 7.60 -8.75
C GLN A 92 -5.67 8.22 -8.57
N GLY A 93 -5.74 9.26 -7.72
CA GLY A 93 -6.99 10.00 -7.46
C GLY A 93 -7.99 9.24 -6.57
N THR A 94 -9.19 9.79 -6.38
CA THR A 94 -10.26 9.16 -5.57
C THR A 94 -10.95 7.97 -6.27
N LYS A 95 -10.27 7.32 -7.23
CA LYS A 95 -10.81 6.16 -7.94
C LYS A 95 -10.66 4.91 -7.09
N GLY A 96 -11.69 4.07 -7.08
CA GLY A 96 -11.62 2.75 -6.46
C GLY A 96 -10.66 1.83 -7.21
N ILE A 97 -9.92 1.02 -6.47
CA ILE A 97 -9.14 -0.09 -7.01
C ILE A 97 -9.81 -1.40 -6.65
N GLN A 98 -9.88 -2.32 -7.60
CA GLN A 98 -10.28 -3.68 -7.33
C GLN A 98 -9.06 -4.58 -7.36
N PHE A 99 -8.82 -5.24 -6.24
CA PHE A 99 -7.93 -6.38 -6.16
C PHE A 99 -8.69 -7.58 -6.68
N ILE A 100 -8.27 -8.13 -7.81
CA ILE A 100 -8.74 -9.41 -8.33
C ILE A 100 -7.50 -10.25 -8.57
N GLY A 101 -7.45 -11.42 -7.96
CA GLY A 101 -6.29 -12.27 -8.11
C GLY A 101 -6.44 -13.62 -7.42
N THR A 102 -5.34 -14.35 -7.44
CA THR A 102 -5.18 -15.66 -6.80
C THR A 102 -4.11 -15.65 -5.70
N GLY A 103 -3.35 -14.57 -5.56
CA GLY A 103 -2.29 -14.45 -4.56
C GLY A 103 -2.84 -14.10 -3.18
N ARG A 104 -2.32 -14.74 -2.12
CA ARG A 104 -2.82 -14.55 -0.75
C ARG A 104 -2.79 -13.12 -0.23
N TYR A 105 -1.88 -12.29 -0.75
CA TYR A 105 -1.67 -10.93 -0.25
C TYR A 105 -1.83 -9.91 -1.36
N ALA A 106 -2.37 -8.74 -1.00
CA ALA A 106 -2.40 -7.57 -1.85
C ALA A 106 -2.01 -6.34 -1.05
N THR A 107 -1.11 -5.51 -1.58
CA THR A 107 -0.67 -4.28 -0.91
C THR A 107 -1.14 -3.05 -1.70
N LEU A 108 -1.63 -2.05 -0.98
CA LEU A 108 -2.09 -0.77 -1.48
C LEU A 108 -1.20 0.35 -0.94
N LEU A 109 -0.75 1.26 -1.80
CA LEU A 109 -0.15 2.53 -1.42
C LEU A 109 -1.14 3.66 -1.71
N SER A 110 -1.24 4.62 -0.79
CA SER A 110 -2.15 5.75 -0.91
C SER A 110 -1.71 6.97 -0.09
N SER A 111 -1.55 8.12 -0.74
CA SER A 111 -1.35 9.44 -0.11
C SER A 111 -2.67 10.08 0.32
N PHE A 112 -3.80 9.39 0.11
CA PHE A 112 -5.10 9.83 0.59
C PHE A 112 -5.28 9.52 2.07
N ASN A 113 -6.21 10.24 2.70
CA ASN A 113 -6.41 10.16 4.15
C ASN A 113 -7.19 8.92 4.58
N MET A 114 -7.93 8.27 3.69
CA MET A 114 -8.71 7.08 4.03
C MET A 114 -8.85 6.09 2.87
N LEU A 115 -8.93 4.81 3.24
CA LEU A 115 -9.20 3.67 2.37
C LEU A 115 -10.42 2.92 2.88
N GLU A 116 -11.53 2.95 2.13
CA GLU A 116 -12.72 2.15 2.44
C GLU A 116 -12.72 0.87 1.62
N TYR A 117 -12.63 -0.28 2.31
CA TYR A 117 -12.70 -1.59 1.68
C TYR A 117 -14.13 -2.10 1.66
N HIS A 118 -14.56 -2.74 0.57
CA HIS A 118 -15.89 -3.31 0.42
C HIS A 118 -15.94 -4.35 -0.70
N SER A 119 -17.12 -4.94 -0.92
CA SER A 119 -17.38 -5.89 -2.01
C SER A 119 -16.41 -7.07 -2.03
N TRP A 120 -16.15 -7.62 -0.84
CA TRP A 120 -15.29 -8.79 -0.67
C TRP A 120 -15.92 -10.02 -1.33
N THR A 121 -15.11 -10.80 -2.04
CA THR A 121 -15.49 -12.12 -2.56
C THR A 121 -14.37 -13.13 -2.35
N GLY A 122 -14.72 -14.38 -2.06
CA GLY A 122 -13.77 -15.47 -1.82
C GLY A 122 -14.37 -16.58 -0.98
N THR A 123 -13.69 -17.72 -0.91
CA THR A 123 -14.14 -18.88 -0.11
C THR A 123 -13.47 -18.95 1.26
N PHE A 124 -12.38 -18.23 1.47
CA PHE A 124 -11.67 -18.06 2.76
C PHE A 124 -11.46 -19.35 3.59
N PRO A 125 -11.04 -20.49 2.99
CA PRO A 125 -11.03 -21.80 3.66
C PRO A 125 -10.00 -21.93 4.79
N ALA A 126 -8.94 -21.13 4.76
CA ALA A 126 -7.85 -21.16 5.75
C ALA A 126 -7.91 -20.00 6.75
N GLY A 127 -8.99 -19.22 6.72
CA GLY A 127 -9.17 -18.04 7.57
C GLY A 127 -9.73 -16.86 6.78
N TYR A 128 -10.36 -15.94 7.50
CA TYR A 128 -10.99 -14.75 6.93
C TYR A 128 -9.97 -13.64 6.65
N PRO A 129 -10.30 -12.68 5.75
CA PRO A 129 -9.41 -11.60 5.43
C PRO A 129 -9.02 -10.76 6.64
N LYS A 130 -7.75 -10.37 6.65
CA LYS A 130 -7.13 -9.48 7.63
C LYS A 130 -6.55 -8.27 6.91
N ILE A 131 -6.62 -7.11 7.55
CA ILE A 131 -6.05 -5.86 7.02
C ILE A 131 -5.02 -5.32 8.01
N TYR A 132 -3.85 -4.94 7.50
CA TYR A 132 -2.73 -4.42 8.27
C TYR A 132 -2.34 -3.03 7.74
N THR A 133 -2.03 -2.09 8.63
CA THR A 133 -1.64 -0.69 8.30
C THR A 133 -0.15 -0.54 8.00
N MET A 134 0.38 -1.51 7.28
CA MET A 134 1.81 -1.70 7.06
C MET A 134 2.00 -2.54 5.81
N GLY A 135 3.22 -2.54 5.28
CA GLY A 135 3.59 -3.46 4.22
C GLY A 135 3.58 -4.92 4.69
N TYR A 136 3.62 -5.83 3.73
CA TYR A 136 3.59 -7.27 3.99
C TYR A 136 4.65 -7.79 4.96
N ASP A 137 5.85 -7.19 4.97
CA ASP A 137 6.98 -7.68 5.79
C ASP A 137 6.65 -7.82 7.27
N SER A 138 5.75 -6.99 7.73
CA SER A 138 5.30 -6.96 9.11
C SER A 138 4.09 -7.86 9.37
N VAL A 139 3.45 -8.44 8.35
CA VAL A 139 2.32 -9.39 8.51
C VAL A 139 2.79 -10.74 9.06
N ALA A 140 4.04 -11.14 8.79
CA ALA A 140 4.63 -12.36 9.33
C ALA A 140 5.10 -12.21 10.79
N ASP A 141 5.18 -10.98 11.32
CA ASP A 141 5.54 -10.73 12.72
C ASP A 141 4.32 -10.94 13.61
N THR A 142 4.40 -11.91 14.52
CA THR A 142 3.34 -12.20 15.51
C THR A 142 2.96 -11.02 16.40
N ARG A 143 3.82 -10.00 16.52
CA ARG A 143 3.54 -8.75 17.25
C ARG A 143 2.65 -7.80 16.46
N CYS A 144 2.62 -7.93 15.14
CA CYS A 144 1.76 -7.12 14.29
C CYS A 144 0.34 -7.67 14.31
N ARG A 145 -0.60 -6.83 14.73
CA ARG A 145 -2.01 -7.18 14.78
C ARG A 145 -2.75 -6.52 13.63
N PRO A 146 -3.70 -7.23 13.01
CA PRO A 146 -4.53 -6.61 11.99
C PRO A 146 -5.43 -5.55 12.63
N VAL A 147 -5.66 -4.46 11.91
CA VAL A 147 -6.65 -3.44 12.29
C VAL A 147 -8.08 -3.86 11.97
N TYR A 148 -8.23 -4.88 11.12
CA TYR A 148 -9.49 -5.54 10.82
C TYR A 148 -9.25 -7.03 10.60
N GLU A 149 -10.11 -7.87 11.17
CA GLU A 149 -10.15 -9.31 10.90
C GLU A 149 -11.60 -9.75 10.78
N GLY A 150 -11.92 -10.38 9.65
CA GLY A 150 -13.25 -10.98 9.44
C GLY A 150 -13.52 -12.09 10.45
N ARG A 151 -14.77 -12.18 10.93
CA ARG A 151 -15.19 -13.23 11.89
C ARG A 151 -16.00 -14.36 11.26
N SER A 152 -16.54 -14.12 10.07
CA SER A 152 -17.27 -15.08 9.26
C SER A 152 -17.27 -14.62 7.80
N GLN A 153 -17.57 -15.51 6.85
CA GLN A 153 -17.71 -15.13 5.44
C GLN A 153 -18.79 -14.06 5.26
N TYR A 154 -19.97 -14.26 5.85
CA TYR A 154 -21.06 -13.27 5.81
C TYR A 154 -20.63 -11.91 6.40
N ASN A 155 -19.90 -11.92 7.52
CA ASN A 155 -19.38 -10.69 8.11
C ASN A 155 -18.43 -9.95 7.17
N VAL A 156 -17.53 -10.68 6.49
CA VAL A 156 -16.59 -10.11 5.53
C VAL A 156 -17.31 -9.48 4.34
N GLU A 157 -18.24 -10.21 3.72
CA GLU A 157 -18.99 -9.76 2.54
C GLU A 157 -19.83 -8.49 2.82
N GLN A 158 -20.31 -8.32 4.06
CA GLN A 158 -21.06 -7.13 4.49
C GLN A 158 -20.19 -6.02 5.09
N SER A 159 -18.92 -6.29 5.35
CA SER A 159 -18.02 -5.34 6.01
C SER A 159 -17.63 -4.18 5.09
N ARG A 160 -17.48 -3.00 5.70
CA ARG A 160 -16.94 -1.81 5.04
C ARG A 160 -15.87 -1.11 5.90
N PRO A 161 -14.76 -1.79 6.24
CA PRO A 161 -13.77 -1.18 7.12
C PRO A 161 -13.08 0.01 6.42
N VAL A 162 -12.94 1.09 7.18
CA VAL A 162 -12.21 2.29 6.75
C VAL A 162 -10.88 2.33 7.48
N ILE A 163 -9.79 2.33 6.71
CA ILE A 163 -8.43 2.27 7.22
C ILE A 163 -7.71 3.57 6.86
N VAL A 164 -7.03 4.16 7.85
CA VAL A 164 -6.22 5.38 7.70
C VAL A 164 -4.76 4.98 7.80
N ALA A 165 -4.15 4.66 6.66
CA ALA A 165 -2.74 4.33 6.58
C ALA A 165 -2.21 4.52 5.15
N PRO A 166 -0.94 4.96 5.00
CA PRO A 166 -0.35 5.18 3.68
C PRO A 166 -0.04 3.88 2.93
N ILE A 167 0.17 2.79 3.67
CA ILE A 167 0.45 1.46 3.15
C ILE A 167 -0.49 0.49 3.87
N VAL A 168 -1.22 -0.30 3.09
CA VAL A 168 -2.13 -1.31 3.63
C VAL A 168 -1.91 -2.64 2.93
N THR A 169 -1.71 -3.71 3.70
CA THR A 169 -1.70 -5.07 3.17
C THR A 169 -2.96 -5.81 3.60
N VAL A 170 -3.64 -6.39 2.62
CA VAL A 170 -4.72 -7.37 2.81
C VAL A 170 -4.11 -8.76 2.76
N ASP A 171 -4.31 -9.56 3.81
CA ASP A 171 -4.12 -11.01 3.80
C ASP A 171 -5.49 -11.65 3.62
N PHE A 172 -5.74 -12.30 2.49
CA PHE A 172 -7.00 -12.99 2.23
C PHE A 172 -7.14 -14.30 3.03
N GLY A 173 -6.08 -14.74 3.72
CA GLY A 173 -6.03 -15.99 4.49
C GLY A 173 -5.68 -17.21 3.64
N TYR A 174 -5.78 -17.13 2.31
CA TYR A 174 -5.50 -18.23 1.38
C TYR A 174 -5.07 -17.73 -0.01
N SER A 175 -4.43 -18.60 -0.79
CA SER A 175 -4.22 -18.40 -2.22
C SER A 175 -5.34 -19.10 -3.01
N GLY A 176 -5.98 -18.38 -3.93
CA GLY A 176 -7.12 -18.82 -4.74
C GLY A 176 -7.98 -17.63 -5.16
N THR A 177 -9.00 -17.80 -5.99
CA THR A 177 -9.78 -16.67 -6.51
C THR A 177 -10.45 -15.88 -5.38
N HIS A 178 -10.15 -14.58 -5.30
CA HIS A 178 -10.80 -13.62 -4.40
C HIS A 178 -10.83 -12.23 -5.04
N SER A 179 -11.64 -11.35 -4.47
CA SER A 179 -11.55 -9.93 -4.75
C SER A 179 -11.94 -9.05 -3.57
N VAL A 180 -11.46 -7.81 -3.59
CA VAL A 180 -11.93 -6.73 -2.73
C VAL A 180 -11.76 -5.39 -3.46
N GLN A 181 -12.68 -4.47 -3.23
CA GLN A 181 -12.57 -3.09 -3.72
C GLN A 181 -12.11 -2.16 -2.60
N ALA A 182 -11.24 -1.21 -2.91
CA ALA A 182 -10.79 -0.17 -2.01
C ALA A 182 -11.02 1.21 -2.65
N ASN A 183 -11.81 2.06 -2.00
CA ASN A 183 -12.03 3.44 -2.42
C ASN A 183 -11.12 4.39 -1.64
N GLN A 184 -10.47 5.32 -2.35
CA GLN A 184 -9.65 6.37 -1.73
C GLN A 184 -10.48 7.60 -1.45
N GLY A 185 -10.31 8.20 -0.27
CA GLY A 185 -10.99 9.43 0.12
C GLY A 185 -10.10 10.40 0.89
N ASP A 186 -10.48 11.66 0.86
CA ASP A 186 -9.80 12.76 1.57
C ASP A 186 -10.16 12.87 3.06
N GLY A 187 -11.02 11.96 3.56
CA GLY A 187 -11.51 11.97 4.93
C GLY A 187 -12.53 13.07 5.24
N THR A 188 -12.92 13.91 4.27
CA THR A 188 -13.86 15.03 4.50
C THR A 188 -15.33 14.60 4.41
N LYS A 189 -15.61 13.48 3.73
CA LYS A 189 -16.98 12.96 3.50
C LYS A 189 -17.50 11.94 4.53
N GLY A 190 -16.84 11.77 5.67
CA GLY A 190 -17.15 10.68 6.60
C GLY A 190 -17.37 11.12 8.05
N THR A 191 -18.46 11.83 8.36
CA THR A 191 -18.98 11.76 9.73
C THR A 191 -19.56 10.36 9.90
N PHE A 192 -18.85 9.47 10.59
CA PHE A 192 -19.35 8.14 10.93
C PHE A 192 -20.60 8.26 11.81
N LYS A 193 -21.77 8.36 11.19
CA LYS A 193 -23.05 8.06 11.83
C LYS A 193 -23.45 6.64 11.47
N SER A 194 -22.63 5.65 11.85
CA SER A 194 -23.20 4.32 12.07
C SER A 194 -23.82 4.36 13.47
N SER A 195 -25.13 4.59 13.56
CA SER A 195 -25.88 4.21 14.76
C SER A 195 -25.79 2.70 14.88
N VAL A 196 -24.82 2.22 15.66
CA VAL A 196 -24.78 0.82 16.08
C VAL A 196 -25.82 0.68 17.18
N SER A 197 -27.04 0.30 16.80
CA SER A 197 -28.02 -0.25 17.74
C SER A 197 -27.62 -1.69 18.02
N SER A 198 -26.90 -1.92 19.12
CA SER A 198 -26.86 -3.25 19.72
C SER A 198 -28.04 -3.37 20.68
N THR A 199 -29.12 -4.00 20.23
CA THR A 199 -30.04 -4.66 21.16
C THR A 199 -29.36 -5.95 21.63
N VAL A 200 -29.08 -6.02 22.92
CA VAL A 200 -28.76 -7.26 23.64
C VAL A 200 -30.07 -7.88 24.11
#